data_AF-A0A075I3N9-F1
#
_entry.id   AF-A0A075I3N9-F1
#
_cell.length_a   1.000
_cell.length_b   1.000
_cell.length_c   1.000
_cell.angle_alpha   90.00
_cell.angle_beta   90.00
_cell.angle_gamma   90.00
#
_symmetry.space_group_name_H-M   'P 1'
#
loop_
_entity.id
_entity.type
_entity.pdbx_description
1 polymer ?
#
loop_
_entity_poly.entity_id
_entity_poly.type
_entity_poly.pdbx_seq_one_letter_code
_entity_poly.pdbx_strand_id
1 'polypeptide(L)'
;MSLGEVDTLNLLSDKLNNLFDESQDYYESFLDANNLYKKGKLTDKEFFQKLGDYVVAYSALEFLSIKVIFELKNQLTKWQEV
;
A
#
# COMPACT_ATOMS: atom_id res chain seq x y z
N MET A 1 -10.03 11.42 -32.28
CA MET A 1 -9.86 11.51 -30.82
C MET A 1 -10.81 10.51 -30.19
N SER A 2 -10.29 9.45 -29.57
CA SER A 2 -11.08 8.40 -28.94
C SER A 2 -11.72 8.93 -27.66
N LEU A 3 -13.01 8.66 -27.46
CA LEU A 3 -13.75 8.99 -26.24
C LEU A 3 -13.20 8.16 -25.06
N GLY A 4 -12.37 8.79 -24.22
CA GLY A 4 -12.25 8.46 -22.80
C GLY A 4 -11.70 7.08 -22.43
N GLU A 5 -10.55 6.68 -22.99
CA GLU A 5 -9.78 5.60 -22.35
C GLU A 5 -9.38 6.11 -20.95
N VAL A 6 -9.97 5.54 -19.90
CA VAL A 6 -9.62 5.88 -18.52
C VAL A 6 -8.12 5.68 -18.38
N ASP A 7 -7.41 6.75 -18.02
CA ASP A 7 -5.98 6.69 -17.70
C ASP A 7 -5.79 5.88 -16.43
N THR A 8 -5.80 4.56 -16.63
CA THR A 8 -5.85 3.56 -15.56
C THR A 8 -4.54 3.59 -14.79
N LEU A 9 -3.43 3.89 -15.47
CA LEU A 9 -2.13 4.05 -14.83
C LEU A 9 -2.13 5.25 -13.87
N ASN A 10 -2.58 6.42 -14.32
CA ASN A 10 -2.66 7.60 -13.45
C ASN A 10 -3.62 7.36 -12.28
N LEU A 11 -4.81 6.77 -12.53
CA LEU A 11 -5.76 6.45 -11.46
C LEU A 11 -5.19 5.49 -10.42
N LEU A 12 -4.47 4.44 -10.84
CA LEU A 12 -3.87 3.48 -9.92
C LEU A 12 -2.69 4.11 -9.16
N SER A 13 -1.92 4.98 -9.81
CA SER A 13 -0.79 5.69 -9.20
C SER A 13 -1.26 6.68 -8.13
N ASP A 14 -2.32 7.44 -8.40
CA ASP A 14 -2.91 8.36 -7.41
C ASP A 14 -3.44 7.61 -6.19
N LYS A 15 -4.13 6.48 -6.41
CA LYS A 15 -4.58 5.61 -5.32
C LYS A 15 -3.41 5.03 -4.53
N LEU A 16 -2.32 4.67 -5.20
CA LEU A 16 -1.13 4.14 -4.54
C LEU A 16 -0.48 5.19 -3.66
N ASN A 17 -0.37 6.43 -4.13
CA ASN A 17 0.17 7.54 -3.33
C ASN A 17 -0.69 7.80 -2.10
N ASN A 18 -2.02 7.90 -2.24
CA ASN A 18 -2.91 8.10 -1.10
C ASN A 18 -2.80 6.96 -0.07
N LEU A 19 -2.78 5.71 -0.55
CA LEU A 19 -2.65 4.55 0.32
C LEU A 19 -1.28 4.49 1.01
N PHE A 20 -0.21 4.95 0.33
CA PHE A 20 1.12 5.05 0.90
C PHE A 20 1.15 6.05 2.07
N ASP A 21 0.54 7.22 1.89
CA ASP A 21 0.43 8.25 2.93
C ASP A 21 -0.38 7.74 4.13
N GLU A 22 -1.54 7.12 3.88
CA GLU A 22 -2.37 6.51 4.94
C GLU A 22 -1.63 5.38 5.68
N SER A 23 -0.79 4.61 4.98
CA SER A 23 -0.04 3.50 5.58
C SER A 23 1.05 3.96 6.55
N GLN A 24 1.51 5.23 6.48
CA GLN A 24 2.53 5.76 7.39
C GLN A 24 2.05 5.76 8.85
N ASP A 25 0.78 6.14 9.09
CA ASP A 25 0.23 6.17 10.44
C ASP A 25 0.18 4.77 11.07
N TYR A 26 -0.13 3.74 10.27
CA TYR A 26 -0.12 2.36 10.72
C TYR A 26 1.31 1.86 11.01
N TYR A 27 2.28 2.25 10.19
CA TYR A 27 3.70 1.92 10.41
C TYR A 27 4.21 2.51 11.73
N GLU A 28 4.02 3.81 11.94
CA GLU A 28 4.47 4.50 13.15
C GLU A 28 3.75 3.97 14.39
N SER A 29 2.42 3.77 14.32
CA SER A 29 1.66 3.17 15.42
C SER A 29 2.16 1.76 15.79
N PHE A 30 2.58 0.96 14.80
CA PHE A 30 3.14 -0.37 15.06
C PHE A 30 4.55 -0.28 15.64
N LEU A 31 5.41 0.62 15.16
CA LEU A 31 6.74 0.84 15.73
C LEU A 31 6.68 1.21 17.21
N ASP A 32 5.77 2.12 17.57
CA ASP A 32 5.52 2.49 18.95
C ASP A 32 5.02 1.32 19.78
N ALA A 33 4.05 0.55 19.27
CA ALA A 33 3.56 -0.64 19.94
C ALA A 33 4.69 -1.68 20.15
N ASN A 34 5.54 -1.91 19.16
CA ASN A 34 6.69 -2.80 19.28
C ASN A 34 7.68 -2.34 20.36
N ASN A 35 7.96 -1.04 20.43
CA ASN A 35 8.83 -0.47 21.45
C ASN A 35 8.25 -0.59 22.86
N LEU A 36 6.94 -0.39 23.02
CA LEU A 36 6.25 -0.55 24.30
C LEU A 36 6.14 -2.02 24.71
N TYR A 37 5.85 -2.92 23.78
CA TYR A 37 5.77 -4.36 24.01
C TYR A 37 7.11 -4.92 24.50
N LYS A 38 8.23 -4.55 23.85
CA LYS A 38 9.59 -4.92 24.29
C LYS A 38 9.94 -4.42 25.69
N LYS A 39 9.29 -3.34 26.15
CA LYS A 39 9.44 -2.79 27.51
C LYS A 39 8.48 -3.43 28.53
N GLY A 40 7.69 -4.43 28.11
CA GLY A 40 6.66 -5.07 28.94
C GLY A 40 5.47 -4.15 29.26
N LYS A 41 5.26 -3.10 28.46
CA LYS A 41 4.23 -2.07 28.69
C LYS A 41 2.95 -2.28 27.87
N LEU A 42 2.89 -3.33 27.05
CA LEU A 42 1.71 -3.75 26.31
C LEU A 42 1.47 -5.24 26.54
N THR A 43 0.21 -5.63 26.56
CA THR A 43 -0.17 -7.04 26.53
C THR A 43 0.01 -7.62 25.13
N ASP A 44 0.15 -8.94 25.04
CA ASP A 44 0.20 -9.66 23.77
C ASP A 44 -1.00 -9.31 22.88
N LYS A 45 -2.21 -9.24 23.47
CA LYS A 45 -3.43 -8.92 22.72
C LYS A 45 -3.34 -7.55 22.05
N GLU A 46 -2.91 -6.52 22.79
CA GLU A 46 -2.80 -5.16 22.24
C GLU A 46 -1.69 -5.08 21.18
N PHE A 47 -0.56 -5.76 21.41
CA PHE A 47 0.53 -5.82 20.44
C PHE A 47 0.09 -6.51 19.14
N PHE A 48 -0.52 -7.70 19.22
CA PHE A 48 -0.97 -8.44 18.04
C PHE A 48 -2.09 -7.73 17.28
N GLN A 49 -2.94 -6.96 17.96
CA GLN A 49 -3.93 -6.13 17.29
C GLN A 49 -3.26 -5.04 16.44
N LYS A 50 -2.30 -4.31 17.01
CA LYS A 50 -1.54 -3.28 16.27
C LYS A 50 -0.68 -3.85 15.14
N LEU A 51 -0.07 -5.02 15.36
CA LEU A 51 0.64 -5.74 14.31
C LEU A 51 -0.32 -6.16 13.18
N GLY A 52 -1.50 -6.67 13.52
CA GLY A 52 -2.52 -7.06 12.56
C GLY A 52 -2.99 -5.89 11.69
N ASP A 53 -3.30 -4.75 12.32
CA ASP A 53 -3.70 -3.53 11.61
C ASP A 53 -2.60 -3.08 10.61
N TYR A 54 -1.34 -3.06 11.04
CA TYR A 54 -0.20 -2.73 10.18
C TYR A 54 -0.01 -3.73 9.03
N VAL A 55 -0.12 -5.03 9.28
CA VAL A 55 -0.01 -6.06 8.25
C VAL A 55 -1.10 -5.90 7.20
N VAL A 56 -2.34 -5.64 7.59
CA VAL A 56 -3.45 -5.41 6.66
C VAL A 56 -3.18 -4.19 5.77
N ALA A 57 -2.76 -3.07 6.36
CA ALA A 57 -2.43 -1.85 5.61
C ALA A 57 -1.28 -2.10 4.61
N TYR A 58 -0.20 -2.73 5.07
CA TYR A 58 0.96 -3.03 4.24
C TYR A 58 0.63 -4.01 3.11
N SER A 59 -0.17 -5.04 3.36
CA SER A 59 -0.62 -5.98 2.31
C SER A 59 -1.48 -5.29 1.24
N ALA A 60 -2.32 -4.33 1.62
CA ALA A 60 -3.09 -3.54 0.65
C ALA A 60 -2.17 -2.67 -0.22
N LEU A 61 -1.17 -2.03 0.39
CA LEU A 61 -0.16 -1.23 -0.30
C LEU A 61 0.65 -2.06 -1.31
N GLU A 62 1.11 -3.24 -0.90
CA GLU A 62 1.83 -4.18 -1.76
C GLU A 62 0.96 -4.65 -2.94
N PHE A 63 -0.29 -5.02 -2.66
CA PHE A 63 -1.23 -5.45 -3.70
C PHE A 63 -1.46 -4.37 -4.76
N LEU A 64 -1.66 -3.12 -4.34
CA LEU A 64 -1.86 -2.01 -5.27
C LEU A 64 -0.58 -1.68 -6.05
N SER A 65 0.59 -1.76 -5.40
CA SER A 65 1.89 -1.58 -6.07
C SER A 65 2.09 -2.59 -7.19
N ILE A 66 1.76 -3.86 -6.96
CA ILE A 66 1.82 -4.91 -7.98
C ILE A 66 0.89 -4.59 -9.16
N LYS A 67 -0.32 -4.09 -8.91
CA LYS A 67 -1.25 -3.67 -9.98
C LYS A 67 -0.69 -2.53 -10.82
N VAL A 68 -0.09 -1.51 -10.21
CA VAL A 68 0.57 -0.41 -10.92
C VAL A 68 1.70 -0.94 -11.80
N ILE A 69 2.54 -1.86 -11.29
CA ILE A 69 3.62 -2.48 -12.06
C ILE A 69 3.08 -3.25 -13.28
N PHE A 70 2.00 -4.01 -13.11
CA PHE A 70 1.39 -4.72 -14.25
C PHE A 70 0.81 -3.76 -15.29
N GLU A 71 0.20 -2.66 -14.86
CA GLU A 71 -0.32 -1.65 -15.79
C GLU A 71 0.82 -0.96 -16.54
N LEU A 72 1.91 -0.58 -15.87
CA LEU A 72 3.13 -0.06 -16.52
C LEU A 72 3.66 -1.04 -17.57
N LYS A 73 3.77 -2.32 -17.23
CA LYS A 73 4.19 -3.35 -18.18
C LYS A 73 3.25 -3.42 -19.40
N ASN A 74 1.94 -3.42 -19.18
CA ASN A 74 0.96 -3.49 -20.27
C ASN A 74 1.07 -2.28 -21.22
N GLN A 75 1.23 -1.08 -20.66
CA GLN A 75 1.44 0.13 -21.46
C GLN A 75 2.73 0.01 -22.27
N LEU A 76 3.85 -0.35 -21.65
CA LEU A 76 5.13 -0.54 -22.36
C LEU A 76 5.04 -1.58 -23.49
N THR A 77 4.32 -2.69 -23.30
CA THR A 77 4.09 -3.68 -24.36
C THR A 77 3.31 -3.06 -25.52
N LYS A 78 2.21 -2.34 -25.26
CA LYS A 78 1.45 -1.66 -26.32
C LYS A 78 2.32 -0.67 -27.10
N TRP A 79 3.20 0.06 -26.43
CA TRP A 79 4.13 1.00 -27.07
C TRP A 79 5.14 0.32 -28.00
N GLN A 80 5.51 -0.94 -27.76
CA GLN A 80 6.43 -1.71 -28.62
C GLN A 80 5.76 -2.31 -29.86
N GLU A 81 4.43 -2.41 -29.88
CA GLU A 81 3.64 -2.95 -30.98
C GLU A 81 3.25 -1.88 -32.03
N VAL A 82 3.57 -0.61 -31.78
CA VAL A 82 3.29 0.57 -32.64
C VAL A 82 4.58 1.08 -33.27
#